data_AF-Q92361-F1
#
_entry.id   AF-Q92361-F1
#
_cell.length_a   1.000
_cell.length_b   1.000
_cell.length_c   1.000
_cell.angle_alpha   90.00
_cell.angle_beta   90.00
_cell.angle_gamma   90.00
#
_symmetry.space_group_name_H-M   'P 1'
#
loop_
_entity.id
_entity.type
_entity.pdbx_description
1 polymer ?
#
loop_
_entity_poly.entity_id
_entity_poly.type
_entity_poly.pdbx_seq_one_letter_code
_entity_poly.pdbx_strand_id
1 'polypeptide(L)'
;MKFFLSLKDFKGEKFVLRSELDESSAFLCAISPTCRYVLRDEIPWKRLQRNVTSESLTDELIVDLLCGRSESKHTLQLVVLENLCRIYINYVDPFPLRIAWFELEQQALKDHEHFDVLWECSHSIKDLALASMAQQKNELQKLMAYTEQLQEECKSRERKLIMKFADMIKNARNNEDNEDNHHINYEDESDVGTDEQKQQEGVNSSAVSDTDESAVSDEFMQIKEEFPMKALSASPTADASPESAGEDDSHRRSSHESSETVSE
;
A
#
# COMPACT_ATOMS: atom_id res chain seq x y z
N MET A 1 -7.37 12.51 -13.77
CA MET A 1 -6.05 12.30 -13.14
C MET A 1 -4.99 12.01 -14.21
N LYS A 2 -3.71 12.33 -13.97
CA LYS A 2 -2.59 12.03 -14.90
C LYS A 2 -1.75 10.85 -14.39
N PHE A 3 -1.36 9.94 -15.28
CA PHE A 3 -0.51 8.79 -15.01
C PHE A 3 0.61 8.70 -16.03
N PHE A 4 1.75 8.12 -15.63
CA PHE A 4 2.95 8.01 -16.46
C PHE A 4 3.51 6.58 -16.36
N LEU A 5 3.62 5.89 -17.49
CA LEU A 5 4.14 4.53 -17.58
C LEU A 5 5.33 4.46 -18.52
N SER A 6 6.37 3.74 -18.12
CA SER A 6 7.48 3.41 -19.01
C SER A 6 7.16 2.13 -19.77
N LEU A 7 7.00 2.26 -21.09
CA LEU A 7 6.81 1.13 -22.01
C LEU A 7 8.04 0.99 -22.91
N LYS A 8 8.24 -0.21 -23.46
CA LYS A 8 9.22 -0.47 -24.51
C LYS A 8 8.50 -0.98 -25.74
N ASP A 9 8.97 -0.57 -26.91
CA ASP A 9 8.55 -1.18 -28.17
C ASP A 9 9.31 -2.51 -28.42
N PHE A 10 9.01 -3.20 -29.52
CA PHE A 10 9.70 -4.42 -29.91
C PHE A 10 11.19 -4.24 -30.26
N LYS A 11 11.64 -3.02 -30.60
CA LYS A 11 13.04 -2.69 -30.88
C LYS A 11 13.82 -2.32 -29.61
N GLY A 12 13.14 -2.17 -28.47
CA GLY A 12 13.71 -1.76 -27.19
C GLY A 12 13.76 -0.25 -26.97
N GLU A 13 13.19 0.55 -27.87
CA GLU A 13 13.02 1.99 -27.69
C GLU A 13 12.06 2.25 -26.51
N LYS A 14 12.44 3.19 -25.65
CA LYS A 14 11.67 3.54 -24.45
C LYS A 14 10.67 4.65 -24.76
N PHE A 15 9.42 4.41 -24.40
CA PHE A 15 8.34 5.39 -24.47
C PHE A 15 7.85 5.71 -23.05
N VAL A 16 7.50 6.97 -22.83
CA VAL A 16 6.64 7.37 -21.72
C VAL A 16 5.21 7.43 -22.26
N LEU A 17 4.33 6.58 -21.75
CA LEU A 17 2.89 6.70 -21.94
C LEU A 17 2.34 7.60 -20.84
N ARG A 18 1.86 8.78 -21.23
CA ARG A 18 1.05 9.66 -20.40
C ARG A 18 -0.43 9.34 -20.65
N SER A 19 -1.15 9.00 -19.58
CA SER A 19 -2.59 8.76 -19.59
C SER A 19 -3.28 9.87 -18.79
N GLU A 20 -4.16 10.64 -19.41
CA GLU A 20 -5.03 11.60 -18.73
C GLU A 20 -6.47 11.12 -18.85
N LEU A 21 -7.03 10.71 -17.72
CA LEU A 21 -8.34 10.07 -17.64
C LEU A 21 -9.27 10.94 -16.78
N ASP A 22 -10.46 11.19 -17.30
CA ASP A 22 -11.53 11.96 -16.67
C ASP A 22 -12.88 11.29 -16.96
N GLU A 23 -13.93 11.62 -16.21
CA GLU A 23 -15.25 10.95 -16.31
C GLU A 23 -15.82 10.96 -17.74
N SER A 24 -15.55 12.03 -18.49
CA SER A 24 -16.07 12.23 -19.86
C SER A 24 -15.03 12.08 -20.97
N SER A 25 -13.74 11.84 -20.69
CA SER A 25 -12.74 11.77 -21.76
C SER A 25 -11.47 11.00 -21.41
N ALA A 26 -10.83 10.45 -22.44
CA ALA A 26 -9.55 9.78 -22.33
C ALA A 26 -8.54 10.42 -23.30
N PHE A 27 -7.35 10.75 -22.80
CA PHE A 27 -6.23 11.21 -23.60
C PHE A 27 -5.01 10.34 -23.31
N LEU A 28 -4.46 9.71 -24.35
CA LEU A 28 -3.24 8.91 -24.28
C LEU A 28 -2.18 9.56 -25.15
N CYS A 29 -0.99 9.77 -24.60
CA CYS A 29 0.15 10.32 -25.32
C CYS A 29 1.39 9.45 -25.07
N ALA A 30 1.83 8.71 -26.09
CA ALA A 30 3.08 7.97 -26.07
C ALA A 30 4.19 8.84 -26.67
N ILE A 31 5.25 9.10 -25.92
CA ILE A 31 6.37 9.96 -26.34
C ILE A 31 7.72 9.24 -26.15
N SER A 32 8.57 9.29 -27.17
CA SER A 32 9.99 8.92 -27.11
C SER A 32 10.83 10.11 -27.60
N PRO A 33 12.17 10.11 -27.43
CA PRO A 33 13.02 11.24 -27.82
C PRO A 33 12.87 11.71 -29.28
N THR A 34 12.34 10.88 -30.17
CA THR A 34 12.24 11.14 -31.62
C THR A 34 10.80 11.37 -32.10
N CYS A 35 9.78 10.92 -31.37
CA CYS A 35 8.42 10.90 -31.86
C CYS A 35 7.36 10.97 -30.76
N ARG A 36 6.16 11.41 -31.16
CA ARG A 36 4.99 11.54 -30.30
C ARG A 36 3.77 10.97 -31.00
N TYR A 37 3.00 10.17 -30.28
CA TYR A 37 1.72 9.62 -30.75
C TYR A 37 0.63 9.97 -29.75
N VAL A 38 -0.55 10.33 -30.26
CA VAL A 38 -1.66 10.82 -29.44
C VAL A 38 -2.97 10.14 -29.84
N LEU A 39 -3.74 9.75 -28.84
CA LEU A 39 -5.16 9.45 -28.93
C LEU A 39 -5.92 10.44 -28.04
N ARG A 40 -6.99 11.03 -28.57
CA ARG A 40 -7.93 11.83 -27.78
C ARG A 40 -9.35 11.38 -28.08
N ASP A 41 -10.01 10.88 -27.07
CA ASP A 41 -11.36 10.32 -27.10
C ASP A 41 -12.29 11.20 -26.25
N GLU A 42 -13.26 11.84 -26.91
CA GLU A 42 -14.31 12.71 -26.31
C GLU A 42 -15.38 11.93 -25.52
N ILE A 43 -15.31 10.61 -25.57
CA ILE A 43 -16.06 9.65 -24.77
C ILE A 43 -15.04 8.55 -24.44
N PRO A 44 -14.84 8.14 -23.18
CA PRO A 44 -13.82 7.15 -22.84
C PRO A 44 -13.90 5.91 -23.74
N TRP A 45 -12.74 5.47 -24.24
CA TRP A 45 -12.57 4.23 -25.00
C TRP A 45 -13.31 4.16 -26.35
N LYS A 46 -13.83 5.29 -26.88
CA LYS A 46 -14.55 5.36 -28.17
C LYS A 46 -13.77 4.77 -29.35
N ARG A 47 -12.45 4.89 -29.36
CA ARG A 47 -11.55 4.33 -30.40
C ARG A 47 -10.86 3.03 -29.99
N LEU A 48 -11.21 2.43 -28.84
CA LEU A 48 -10.68 1.13 -28.41
C LEU A 48 -11.19 0.01 -29.33
N GLN A 49 -10.28 -0.63 -30.06
CA GLN A 49 -10.60 -1.77 -30.91
C GLN A 49 -10.51 -3.06 -30.08
N ARG A 50 -11.56 -3.88 -30.07
CA ARG A 50 -11.64 -5.15 -29.33
C ARG A 50 -11.67 -6.33 -30.31
N ASN A 51 -10.78 -7.31 -30.15
CA ASN A 51 -10.75 -8.55 -30.95
C ASN A 51 -11.83 -9.55 -30.51
N VAL A 52 -12.16 -9.52 -29.22
CA VAL A 52 -13.05 -10.48 -28.57
C VAL A 52 -14.09 -9.67 -27.80
N THR A 53 -15.33 -10.18 -27.73
CA THR A 53 -16.32 -9.80 -26.73
C THR A 53 -15.88 -10.32 -25.36
N SER A 54 -14.73 -9.84 -24.87
CA SER A 54 -14.17 -10.20 -23.58
C SER A 54 -14.93 -9.45 -22.49
N GLU A 55 -15.87 -10.15 -21.85
CA GLU A 55 -16.55 -9.68 -20.63
C GLU A 55 -15.57 -9.32 -19.51
N SER A 56 -14.34 -9.87 -19.56
CA SER A 56 -13.24 -9.54 -18.66
C SER A 56 -12.64 -8.14 -18.86
N LEU A 57 -12.86 -7.46 -19.98
CA LEU A 57 -12.30 -6.14 -20.24
C LEU A 57 -13.29 -5.03 -19.82
N THR A 58 -13.35 -4.82 -18.50
CA THR A 58 -14.06 -3.71 -17.87
C THR A 58 -13.30 -2.40 -18.01
N ASP A 59 -14.01 -1.28 -17.89
CA ASP A 59 -13.39 0.05 -17.98
C ASP A 59 -12.45 0.32 -16.79
N GLU A 60 -12.78 -0.19 -15.60
CA GLU A 60 -11.92 -0.17 -14.42
C GLU A 60 -10.57 -0.87 -14.67
N LEU A 61 -10.60 -2.06 -15.29
CA LEU A 61 -9.37 -2.76 -15.67
C LEU A 61 -8.55 -2.00 -16.71
N ILE A 62 -9.20 -1.32 -17.66
CA ILE A 62 -8.51 -0.45 -18.64
C ILE A 62 -7.83 0.72 -17.91
N VAL A 63 -8.51 1.35 -16.95
CA VAL A 63 -7.94 2.40 -16.09
C VAL A 63 -6.73 1.86 -15.33
N ASP A 64 -6.87 0.77 -14.58
CA ASP A 64 -5.78 0.18 -13.78
C ASP A 64 -4.54 -0.14 -14.62
N LEU A 65 -4.73 -0.73 -15.82
CA LEU A 65 -3.63 -0.97 -16.77
C LEU A 65 -2.93 0.32 -17.21
N LEU A 66 -3.70 1.36 -17.55
CA LEU A 66 -3.18 2.68 -17.95
C LEU A 66 -2.60 3.50 -16.77
N CYS A 67 -2.91 3.11 -15.54
CA CYS A 67 -2.33 3.60 -14.29
C CYS A 67 -1.11 2.79 -13.81
N GLY A 68 -0.82 1.63 -14.43
CA GLY A 68 0.30 0.75 -14.08
C GLY A 68 0.02 -0.27 -12.98
N ARG A 69 -1.24 -0.42 -12.56
CA ARG A 69 -1.70 -1.41 -11.59
C ARG A 69 -1.88 -2.77 -12.27
N SER A 70 -0.76 -3.47 -12.45
CA SER A 70 -0.70 -4.75 -13.16
C SER A 70 -0.90 -5.97 -12.25
N GLU A 71 -1.95 -5.97 -11.40
CA GLU A 71 -2.30 -7.15 -10.58
C GLU A 71 -3.08 -8.22 -11.35
N SER A 72 -3.59 -7.87 -12.53
CA SER A 72 -4.33 -8.80 -13.39
C SER A 72 -3.40 -9.56 -14.34
N LYS A 73 -3.93 -10.60 -14.99
CA LYS A 73 -3.29 -11.33 -16.10
C LYS A 73 -3.15 -10.49 -17.38
N HIS A 74 -3.51 -9.21 -17.35
CA HIS A 74 -3.45 -8.32 -18.51
C HIS A 74 -2.19 -7.45 -18.49
N THR A 75 -1.63 -7.16 -19.66
CA THR A 75 -0.41 -6.35 -19.83
C THR A 75 -0.56 -5.41 -21.02
N LEU A 76 0.15 -4.28 -20.97
CA LEU A 76 0.24 -3.33 -22.09
C LEU A 76 1.49 -3.59 -22.93
N GLN A 77 1.33 -3.59 -24.25
CA GLN A 77 2.44 -3.73 -25.20
C GLN A 77 2.36 -2.65 -26.28
N LEU A 78 3.39 -1.80 -26.33
CA LEU A 78 3.50 -0.71 -27.31
C LEU A 78 4.18 -1.20 -28.59
N VAL A 79 3.65 -0.81 -29.75
CA VAL A 79 4.14 -1.20 -31.07
C VAL A 79 4.09 0.00 -32.00
N VAL A 80 5.26 0.50 -32.36
CA VAL A 80 5.41 1.60 -33.32
C VAL A 80 5.31 1.05 -34.75
N LEU A 81 4.37 1.60 -35.52
CA LEU A 81 4.31 1.50 -36.98
C LEU A 81 4.73 2.86 -37.57
N GLU A 82 4.85 2.97 -38.90
CA GLU A 82 5.46 4.12 -39.57
C GLU A 82 4.87 5.48 -39.15
N ASN A 83 3.53 5.61 -39.15
CA ASN A 83 2.81 6.86 -38.85
C ASN A 83 1.81 6.73 -37.70
N LEU A 84 1.82 5.60 -36.97
CA LEU A 84 0.89 5.34 -35.86
C LEU A 84 1.51 4.40 -34.83
N CYS A 85 1.02 4.48 -33.59
CA CYS A 85 1.45 3.62 -32.50
C CYS A 85 0.27 2.82 -31.97
N ARG A 86 0.42 1.49 -31.89
CA ARG A 86 -0.58 0.60 -31.29
C ARG A 86 -0.19 0.24 -29.88
N ILE A 87 -1.10 0.42 -28.94
CA ILE A 87 -0.94 -0.07 -27.56
C ILE A 87 -1.91 -1.23 -27.39
N TYR A 88 -1.39 -2.46 -27.48
CA TYR A 88 -2.16 -3.68 -27.28
C TYR A 88 -2.37 -3.95 -25.79
N ILE A 89 -3.60 -4.36 -25.46
CA ILE A 89 -3.94 -5.03 -24.21
C ILE A 89 -3.85 -6.53 -24.48
N ASN A 90 -2.89 -7.19 -23.84
CA ASN A 90 -2.66 -8.62 -23.93
C ASN A 90 -3.15 -9.32 -22.65
N TYR A 91 -3.88 -10.42 -22.76
CA TYR A 91 -4.13 -11.35 -21.66
C TYR A 91 -3.09 -12.48 -21.72
N VAL A 92 -2.36 -12.76 -20.64
CA VAL A 92 -1.08 -13.51 -20.69
C VAL A 92 -1.20 -15.02 -20.42
N ASP A 93 -2.23 -15.45 -19.69
CA ASP A 93 -2.36 -16.82 -19.15
C ASP A 93 -3.70 -17.45 -19.58
N PRO A 94 -3.73 -18.57 -20.34
CA PRO A 94 -2.64 -19.55 -20.52
C PRO A 94 -1.64 -19.23 -21.64
N PHE A 95 -1.93 -18.26 -22.50
CA PHE A 95 -1.00 -17.79 -23.54
C PHE A 95 -1.28 -16.32 -23.88
N PRO A 96 -0.28 -15.54 -24.33
CA PRO A 96 -0.46 -14.13 -24.69
C PRO A 96 -1.43 -13.95 -25.87
N LEU A 97 -2.64 -13.50 -25.55
CA LEU A 97 -3.71 -13.17 -26.50
C LEU A 97 -3.96 -11.65 -26.53
N ARG A 98 -3.89 -11.05 -27.72
CA ARG A 98 -4.29 -9.64 -27.96
C ARG A 98 -5.80 -9.52 -27.88
N ILE A 99 -6.33 -8.98 -26.78
CA ILE A 99 -7.79 -8.84 -26.59
C ILE A 99 -8.34 -7.51 -27.11
N ALA A 100 -7.55 -6.43 -27.00
CA ALA A 100 -7.92 -5.10 -27.48
C ALA A 100 -6.68 -4.24 -27.76
N TRP A 101 -6.84 -3.10 -28.43
CA TRP A 101 -5.78 -2.11 -28.62
C TRP A 101 -6.30 -0.69 -28.86
N PHE A 102 -5.46 0.27 -28.49
CA PHE A 102 -5.59 1.66 -28.89
C PHE A 102 -4.74 1.93 -30.13
N GLU A 103 -5.23 2.78 -31.03
CA GLU A 103 -4.45 3.35 -32.15
C GLU A 103 -4.21 4.84 -31.88
N LEU A 104 -2.95 5.21 -31.69
CA LEU A 104 -2.50 6.59 -31.46
C LEU A 104 -1.89 7.13 -32.76
N GLU A 105 -2.34 8.30 -33.18
CA GLU A 105 -1.89 8.98 -34.41
C GLU A 105 -0.58 9.73 -34.14
N GLN A 106 0.39 9.68 -35.07
CA GLN A 106 1.62 10.45 -34.93
C GLN A 106 1.34 11.96 -35.00
N GLN A 107 1.96 12.72 -34.09
CA GLN A 107 1.91 14.18 -34.07
C GLN A 107 3.32 14.75 -34.15
N ALA A 108 3.43 15.98 -34.68
CA ALA A 108 4.68 16.73 -34.67
C ALA A 108 5.13 16.98 -33.23
N LEU A 109 6.29 16.42 -32.89
CA LEU A 109 6.97 16.62 -31.62
C LEU A 109 7.56 18.04 -31.58
N LYS A 110 7.24 18.83 -30.56
CA LYS A 110 7.87 20.15 -30.35
C LYS A 110 9.06 20.04 -29.40
N ASP A 111 10.07 20.88 -29.60
CA ASP A 111 11.35 20.89 -28.85
C ASP A 111 11.18 20.91 -27.31
N HIS A 112 10.11 21.51 -26.79
CA HIS A 112 9.84 21.61 -25.35
C HIS A 112 8.97 20.47 -24.79
N GLU A 113 8.27 19.69 -25.62
CA GLU A 113 7.27 18.71 -25.14
C GLU A 113 7.89 17.56 -24.32
N HIS A 114 9.15 17.19 -24.57
CA HIS A 114 9.89 16.26 -23.71
C HIS A 114 10.11 16.83 -22.32
N PHE A 115 10.51 18.10 -22.24
CA PHE A 115 10.72 18.77 -20.96
C PHE A 115 9.40 18.91 -20.22
N ASP A 116 8.33 19.32 -20.90
CA ASP A 116 7.00 19.45 -20.31
C ASP A 116 6.47 18.13 -19.73
N VAL A 117 6.59 17.02 -20.48
CA VAL A 117 6.16 15.69 -20.00
C VAL A 117 7.01 15.20 -18.82
N LEU A 118 8.33 15.39 -18.86
CA LEU A 118 9.22 15.04 -17.74
C LEU A 118 8.97 15.92 -16.50
N TRP A 119 8.69 17.20 -16.72
CA TRP A 119 8.36 18.16 -15.67
C TRP A 119 7.04 17.81 -14.99
N GLU A 120 5.97 17.59 -15.75
CA GLU A 120 4.68 17.13 -15.22
C GLU A 120 4.77 15.76 -14.54
N CYS A 121 5.58 14.85 -15.05
CA CYS A 121 5.84 13.56 -14.40
C CYS A 121 6.52 13.77 -13.04
N SER A 122 7.56 14.60 -12.97
CA SER A 122 8.26 14.93 -11.71
C SER A 122 7.35 15.60 -10.68
N HIS A 123 6.46 16.49 -11.13
CA HIS A 123 5.44 17.12 -10.30
C HIS A 123 4.42 16.09 -9.80
N SER A 124 3.92 15.21 -10.67
CA SER A 124 2.94 14.18 -10.29
C SER A 124 3.52 13.18 -9.28
N ILE A 125 4.79 12.81 -9.44
CA ILE A 125 5.53 11.99 -8.45
C ILE A 125 5.67 12.73 -7.11
N LYS A 126 6.05 14.02 -7.15
CA LYS A 126 6.17 14.85 -5.94
C LYS A 126 4.83 14.97 -5.20
N ASP A 127 3.75 15.26 -5.93
CA ASP A 127 2.42 15.47 -5.34
C ASP A 127 1.87 14.15 -4.75
N LEU A 128 2.08 13.02 -5.44
CA LEU A 128 1.76 11.69 -4.92
C LEU A 128 2.58 11.34 -3.66
N ALA A 129 3.88 11.64 -3.65
CA ALA A 129 4.74 11.41 -2.50
C ALA A 129 4.33 12.28 -1.30
N LEU A 130 3.98 13.55 -1.53
CA LEU A 130 3.48 14.45 -0.48
C LEU A 130 2.13 14.00 0.07
N ALA A 131 1.20 13.54 -0.78
CA ALA A 131 -0.08 12.98 -0.36
C ALA A 131 0.11 11.69 0.47
N SER A 132 0.98 10.79 0.01
CA SER A 132 1.34 9.55 0.72
C SER A 132 1.98 9.84 2.08
N MET A 133 2.94 10.78 2.16
CA MET A 133 3.53 11.22 3.43
C MET A 133 2.51 11.88 4.37
N ALA A 134 1.56 12.65 3.84
CA ALA A 134 0.50 13.27 4.64
C ALA A 134 -0.47 12.22 5.21
N GLN A 135 -0.82 11.19 4.43
CA GLN A 135 -1.60 10.04 4.88
C GLN A 135 -0.86 9.26 5.98
N GLN A 136 0.39 8.84 5.73
CA GLN A 136 1.20 8.11 6.71
C GLN A 136 1.40 8.89 8.01
N LYS A 137 1.56 10.22 7.93
CA LYS A 137 1.63 11.09 9.12
C LYS A 137 0.33 11.08 9.92
N ASN A 138 -0.84 11.10 9.26
CA ASN A 138 -2.15 11.04 9.91
C ASN A 138 -2.37 9.67 10.58
N GLU A 139 -2.06 8.58 9.87
CA GLU A 139 -2.10 7.21 10.40
C GLU A 139 -1.19 7.05 11.63
N LEU A 140 0.04 7.58 11.58
CA LEU A 140 0.96 7.58 12.72
C LEU A 140 0.41 8.40 13.90
N GLN A 141 -0.20 9.57 13.66
CA GLN A 141 -0.82 10.37 14.71
C GLN A 141 -2.00 9.64 15.39
N LYS A 142 -2.84 8.95 14.62
CA LYS A 142 -3.91 8.09 15.14
C LYS A 142 -3.34 6.95 15.99
N LEU A 143 -2.30 6.27 15.51
CA LEU A 143 -1.64 5.18 16.22
C LEU A 143 -0.99 5.64 17.53
N MET A 144 -0.37 6.83 17.55
CA MET A 144 0.18 7.43 18.77
C MET A 144 -0.92 7.73 19.80
N ALA A 145 -2.01 8.39 19.40
CA ALA A 145 -3.13 8.69 20.30
C ALA A 145 -3.77 7.40 20.88
N TYR A 146 -3.94 6.36 20.05
CA TYR A 146 -4.40 5.06 20.52
C TYR A 146 -3.43 4.39 21.50
N THR A 147 -2.11 4.52 21.26
CA THR A 147 -1.08 3.98 22.16
C THR A 147 -1.07 4.71 23.52
N GLU A 148 -1.25 6.03 23.53
CA GLU A 148 -1.39 6.82 24.76
C GLU A 148 -2.65 6.44 25.56
N GLN A 149 -3.79 6.25 24.87
CA GLN A 149 -5.04 5.78 25.48
C GLN A 149 -4.85 4.38 26.12
N LEU A 150 -4.27 3.43 25.38
CA LEU A 150 -3.99 2.10 25.87
C LEU A 150 -3.02 2.11 27.06
N GLN A 151 -2.04 3.02 27.07
CA GLN A 151 -1.10 3.18 28.19
C GLN A 151 -1.80 3.69 29.47
N GLU A 152 -2.70 4.67 29.37
CA GLU A 152 -3.44 5.14 30.55
C GLU A 152 -4.49 4.11 31.00
N GLU A 153 -5.07 3.34 30.09
CA GLU A 153 -5.93 2.21 30.46
C GLU A 153 -5.13 1.14 31.22
N CYS A 154 -3.93 0.78 30.76
CA CYS A 154 -3.03 -0.14 31.47
C CYS A 154 -2.71 0.36 32.88
N LYS A 155 -2.30 1.63 33.03
CA LYS A 155 -2.04 2.25 34.35
C LYS A 155 -3.28 2.28 35.24
N SER A 156 -4.47 2.51 34.68
CA SER A 156 -5.74 2.50 35.40
C SER A 156 -6.09 1.10 35.92
N ARG A 157 -5.94 0.07 35.07
CA ARG A 157 -6.10 -1.34 35.44
C ARG A 157 -5.09 -1.76 36.52
N GLU A 158 -3.83 -1.36 36.38
CA GLU A 158 -2.75 -1.62 37.35
C GLU A 158 -3.06 -0.98 38.72
N ARG A 159 -3.43 0.31 38.76
CA ARG A 159 -3.85 1.01 39.99
C ARG A 159 -5.02 0.30 40.68
N LYS A 160 -6.07 -0.09 39.93
CA LYS A 160 -7.22 -0.85 40.46
C LYS A 160 -6.79 -2.19 41.06
N LEU A 161 -5.87 -2.89 40.40
CA LEU A 161 -5.35 -4.17 40.87
C LEU A 161 -4.53 -4.01 42.17
N ILE A 162 -3.66 -3.00 42.24
CA ILE A 162 -2.88 -2.68 43.45
C ILE A 162 -3.79 -2.33 44.62
N MET A 163 -4.82 -1.49 44.40
CA MET A 163 -5.81 -1.16 45.44
C MET A 163 -6.54 -2.42 45.94
N LYS A 164 -7.01 -3.27 45.03
CA LYS A 164 -7.67 -4.54 45.40
C LYS A 164 -6.77 -5.46 46.22
N PHE A 165 -5.49 -5.59 45.87
CA PHE A 165 -4.54 -6.35 46.67
C PHE A 165 -4.26 -5.71 48.05
N ALA A 166 -4.17 -4.38 48.13
CA ALA A 166 -3.99 -3.67 49.39
C ALA A 166 -5.19 -3.86 50.33
N ASP A 167 -6.42 -3.77 49.81
CA ASP A 167 -7.65 -4.03 50.58
C ASP A 167 -7.75 -5.49 51.03
N MET A 168 -7.39 -6.45 50.17
CA MET A 168 -7.30 -7.87 50.54
C MET A 168 -6.30 -8.10 51.69
N ILE A 169 -5.10 -7.51 51.63
CA ILE A 169 -4.09 -7.64 52.68
C ILE A 169 -4.55 -6.98 53.99
N LYS A 170 -5.21 -5.81 53.90
CA LYS A 170 -5.77 -5.10 55.05
C LYS A 170 -6.89 -5.90 55.72
N ASN A 171 -7.79 -6.49 54.93
CA ASN A 171 -8.87 -7.33 55.45
C ASN A 171 -8.34 -8.64 56.05
N ALA A 172 -7.33 -9.26 55.45
CA ALA A 172 -6.68 -10.45 56.02
C ALA A 172 -6.06 -10.15 57.40
N ARG A 173 -5.30 -9.06 57.54
CA ARG A 173 -4.73 -8.63 58.83
C ARG A 173 -5.81 -8.29 59.87
N ASN A 174 -6.85 -7.57 59.47
CA ASN A 174 -7.97 -7.27 60.36
C ASN A 174 -8.71 -8.54 60.80
N ASN A 175 -8.69 -9.63 60.02
CA ASN A 175 -9.26 -10.91 60.43
C ASN A 175 -8.31 -11.66 61.38
N GLU A 176 -7.01 -11.69 61.11
CA GLU A 176 -5.99 -12.24 62.04
C GLU A 176 -6.06 -11.54 63.41
N ASP A 177 -6.12 -10.21 63.45
CA ASP A 177 -6.25 -9.40 64.67
C ASP A 177 -7.57 -9.64 65.45
N ASN A 178 -8.60 -10.21 64.79
CA ASN A 178 -9.89 -10.55 65.41
C ASN A 178 -10.00 -12.05 65.78
N GLU A 179 -9.32 -12.95 65.06
CA GLU A 179 -9.27 -14.38 65.39
C GLU A 179 -8.46 -14.64 66.68
N ASP A 180 -7.41 -13.86 66.94
CA ASP A 180 -6.68 -13.88 68.23
C ASP A 180 -7.52 -13.39 69.44
N ASN A 181 -8.72 -12.84 69.21
CA ASN A 181 -9.67 -12.43 70.27
C ASN A 181 -10.94 -13.30 70.36
N HIS A 182 -11.15 -14.26 69.46
CA HIS A 182 -12.31 -15.14 69.51
C HIS A 182 -11.97 -16.53 70.06
N HIS A 183 -12.16 -16.66 71.38
CA HIS A 183 -12.22 -17.95 72.06
C HIS A 183 -13.22 -18.87 71.33
N ILE A 184 -12.73 -20.04 70.96
CA ILE A 184 -13.46 -21.13 70.29
C ILE A 184 -14.80 -21.38 71.00
N ASN A 185 -15.89 -21.42 70.23
CA ASN A 185 -17.09 -22.18 70.59
C ASN A 185 -17.69 -22.83 69.32
N TYR A 186 -17.53 -24.14 69.20
CA TYR A 186 -18.15 -24.98 68.18
C TYR A 186 -19.39 -25.66 68.80
N GLU A 187 -20.57 -25.09 68.53
CA GLU A 187 -21.89 -25.73 68.63
C GLU A 187 -22.66 -25.10 67.45
N ASP A 188 -22.85 -25.76 66.31
CA ASP A 188 -23.57 -27.01 65.99
C ASP A 188 -25.11 -26.87 66.04
N GLU A 189 -25.75 -27.58 65.10
CA GLU A 189 -27.20 -27.80 64.88
C GLU A 189 -28.11 -26.69 64.27
N SER A 190 -28.93 -27.15 63.31
CA SER A 190 -30.08 -26.51 62.61
C SER A 190 -29.76 -25.28 61.71
N ASP A 191 -29.96 -25.28 60.39
CA ASP A 191 -31.05 -25.79 59.52
C ASP A 191 -32.39 -25.01 59.65
N VAL A 192 -33.12 -24.92 58.53
CA VAL A 192 -34.26 -24.02 58.25
C VAL A 192 -33.84 -22.54 58.06
N GLY A 193 -34.20 -21.81 57.00
CA GLY A 193 -35.07 -22.11 55.87
C GLY A 193 -36.05 -20.96 55.59
N THR A 194 -36.36 -20.74 54.31
CA THR A 194 -37.43 -19.86 53.73
C THR A 194 -37.30 -18.33 53.77
N ASP A 195 -37.61 -17.76 52.60
CA ASP A 195 -37.78 -16.34 52.26
C ASP A 195 -38.99 -15.67 52.97
N GLU A 196 -39.00 -14.33 53.09
CA GLU A 196 -39.92 -13.45 52.33
C GLU A 196 -39.99 -11.97 52.82
N GLN A 197 -40.42 -11.08 51.91
CA GLN A 197 -41.13 -9.79 52.11
C GLN A 197 -40.42 -8.48 52.57
N LYS A 198 -40.00 -7.71 51.56
CA LYS A 198 -40.19 -6.25 51.30
C LYS A 198 -40.85 -5.36 52.38
N GLN A 199 -40.32 -4.14 52.60
CA GLN A 199 -40.81 -2.87 51.99
C GLN A 199 -40.05 -1.59 52.47
N GLN A 200 -39.78 -0.66 51.51
CA GLN A 200 -39.69 0.82 51.61
C GLN A 200 -38.72 1.47 52.64
N GLU A 201 -37.89 2.49 52.33
CA GLU A 201 -37.57 3.27 51.09
C GLU A 201 -36.07 3.73 51.18
N GLY A 202 -35.44 4.60 50.36
CA GLY A 202 -35.90 5.55 49.35
C GLY A 202 -34.80 6.51 48.83
N VAL A 203 -35.18 7.63 48.20
CA VAL A 203 -34.36 8.81 47.81
C VAL A 203 -33.15 8.59 46.86
N ASN A 204 -33.42 8.65 45.54
CA ASN A 204 -32.79 9.47 44.46
C ASN A 204 -31.24 9.68 44.43
N SER A 205 -30.51 9.63 43.30
CA SER A 205 -30.87 10.03 41.90
C SER A 205 -29.86 9.54 40.82
N SER A 206 -30.28 9.61 39.53
CA SER A 206 -29.46 9.70 38.29
C SER A 206 -28.50 8.53 37.94
N ALA A 207 -28.79 7.55 37.06
CA ALA A 207 -29.21 7.59 35.64
C ALA A 207 -28.09 7.86 34.60
N VAL A 208 -27.40 6.80 34.16
CA VAL A 208 -26.84 6.56 32.80
C VAL A 208 -26.52 5.05 32.72
N SER A 209 -27.37 4.25 32.07
CA SER A 209 -27.41 3.96 30.62
C SER A 209 -26.37 2.92 30.21
N ASP A 210 -26.84 1.70 30.00
CA ASP A 210 -26.12 0.67 29.26
C ASP A 210 -25.59 1.25 27.95
N THR A 211 -24.32 0.99 27.65
CA THR A 211 -23.67 1.39 26.40
C THR A 211 -22.93 0.17 25.88
N ASP A 212 -23.31 -0.32 24.69
CA ASP A 212 -22.84 -1.58 24.11
C ASP A 212 -21.31 -1.66 24.02
N GLU A 213 -20.69 -2.52 24.84
CA GLU A 213 -19.29 -2.94 24.64
C GLU A 213 -19.11 -3.77 23.34
N SER A 214 -20.19 -4.23 22.69
CA SER A 214 -20.13 -4.88 21.38
C SER A 214 -19.84 -3.89 20.24
N ALA A 215 -20.38 -2.67 20.29
CA ALA A 215 -20.25 -1.69 19.20
C ALA A 215 -18.78 -1.30 18.94
N VAL A 216 -17.97 -1.20 20.00
CA VAL A 216 -16.52 -0.90 19.91
C VAL A 216 -15.72 -2.10 19.39
N SER A 217 -16.24 -3.32 19.54
CA SER A 217 -15.62 -4.54 18.98
C SER A 217 -15.91 -4.72 17.49
N ASP A 218 -17.09 -4.33 17.03
CA ASP A 218 -17.51 -4.52 15.63
C ASP A 218 -16.82 -3.52 14.68
N GLU A 219 -16.61 -2.27 15.11
CA GLU A 219 -15.85 -1.27 14.33
C GLU A 219 -14.37 -1.69 14.15
N PHE A 220 -13.79 -2.42 15.12
CA PHE A 220 -12.42 -2.95 15.03
C PHE A 220 -12.32 -4.25 14.19
N MET A 221 -13.43 -4.94 13.94
CA MET A 221 -13.48 -6.11 13.06
C MET A 221 -13.47 -5.69 11.59
N GLN A 222 -14.16 -4.59 11.23
CA GLN A 222 -14.21 -4.09 9.85
C GLN A 222 -12.84 -3.61 9.32
N ILE A 223 -11.98 -3.05 10.19
CA ILE A 223 -10.62 -2.61 9.81
C ILE A 223 -9.70 -3.80 9.44
N LYS A 224 -10.03 -5.03 9.86
CA LYS A 224 -9.24 -6.24 9.53
C LYS A 224 -9.60 -6.88 8.19
N GLU A 225 -10.73 -6.53 7.56
CA GLU A 225 -11.16 -7.14 6.29
C GLU A 225 -10.58 -6.43 5.05
N GLU A 226 -10.09 -5.19 5.17
CA GLU A 226 -9.47 -4.45 4.04
C GLU A 226 -7.95 -4.68 3.87
N PHE A 227 -7.29 -5.47 4.72
CA PHE A 227 -5.84 -5.73 4.62
C PHE A 227 -5.48 -7.20 4.36
N PRO A 228 -5.46 -7.64 3.09
CA PRO A 228 -4.81 -8.90 2.71
C PRO A 228 -3.28 -8.74 2.80
N MET A 229 -2.72 -8.99 3.99
CA MET A 229 -1.28 -9.12 4.24
C MET A 229 -0.69 -10.34 3.49
N LYS A 230 -0.53 -10.22 2.16
CA LYS A 230 0.25 -11.16 1.36
C LYS A 230 1.72 -10.98 1.70
N ALA A 231 2.30 -12.00 2.32
CA ALA A 231 3.70 -12.04 2.72
C ALA A 231 4.63 -11.79 1.52
N LEU A 232 5.45 -10.74 1.61
CA LEU A 232 6.64 -10.57 0.76
C LEU A 232 7.76 -11.51 1.23
N SER A 233 7.57 -12.81 1.00
CA SER A 233 8.63 -13.82 1.18
C SER A 233 9.38 -14.00 -0.14
N ALA A 234 10.39 -13.15 -0.37
CA ALA A 234 11.35 -13.31 -1.47
C ALA A 234 12.76 -12.91 -1.01
N SER A 235 13.47 -13.86 -0.42
CA SER A 235 14.88 -13.71 -0.06
C SER A 235 15.75 -13.58 -1.33
N PRO A 236 16.68 -12.62 -1.41
CA PRO A 236 17.73 -12.66 -2.43
C PRO A 236 18.78 -13.68 -2.01
N THR A 237 18.89 -14.78 -2.75
CA THR A 237 20.03 -15.71 -2.63
C THR A 237 21.29 -15.02 -3.13
N ALA A 238 22.26 -14.81 -2.23
CA ALA A 238 23.62 -14.50 -2.62
C ALA A 238 24.32 -15.79 -3.06
N ASP A 239 24.85 -15.83 -4.28
CA ASP A 239 26.17 -16.42 -4.54
C ASP A 239 26.76 -16.00 -5.91
N ALA A 240 28.09 -16.14 -6.01
CA ALA A 240 28.91 -16.23 -7.22
C ALA A 240 28.95 -15.05 -8.23
N SER A 241 30.01 -14.24 -8.15
CA SER A 241 30.96 -14.09 -9.27
C SER A 241 32.35 -13.64 -8.76
N PRO A 242 33.46 -14.02 -9.43
CA PRO A 242 34.71 -14.29 -8.71
C PRO A 242 35.89 -13.33 -8.97
N GLU A 243 36.89 -13.46 -8.09
CA GLU A 243 38.33 -13.27 -8.27
C GLU A 243 38.87 -12.14 -9.17
N SER A 244 39.45 -11.14 -8.50
CA SER A 244 40.37 -10.16 -9.07
C SER A 244 41.84 -10.58 -8.89
N ALA A 245 42.69 -10.09 -9.81
CA ALA A 245 44.16 -10.01 -9.75
C ALA A 245 44.96 -11.29 -10.07
N GLY A 246 45.49 -11.31 -11.30
CA GLY A 246 46.61 -12.14 -11.73
C GLY A 246 47.33 -11.48 -12.91
N GLU A 247 48.60 -11.09 -12.67
CA GLU A 247 49.74 -11.04 -13.61
C GLU A 247 49.53 -10.28 -14.96
N ASP A 248 50.33 -9.27 -15.31
CA ASP A 248 51.75 -9.41 -15.60
C ASP A 248 52.47 -8.03 -15.69
N ASP A 249 53.63 -7.87 -15.07
CA ASP A 249 54.53 -6.71 -15.23
C ASP A 249 55.99 -7.13 -14.99
N SER A 250 56.73 -7.45 -16.07
CA SER A 250 58.20 -7.40 -16.04
C SER A 250 58.86 -7.37 -17.42
N HIS A 251 59.77 -6.39 -17.62
CA HIS A 251 60.91 -6.42 -18.57
C HIS A 251 60.57 -6.42 -20.10
N ARG A 252 61.40 -5.94 -21.05
CA ARG A 252 62.72 -5.28 -21.02
C ARG A 252 62.95 -4.51 -22.35
N ARG A 253 63.72 -3.41 -22.27
CA ARG A 253 64.44 -2.67 -23.35
C ARG A 253 64.63 -3.35 -24.73
N SER A 254 64.42 -2.60 -25.83
CA SER A 254 65.54 -2.03 -26.64
C SER A 254 65.08 -0.99 -27.68
N SER A 255 66.01 -0.12 -28.08
CA SER A 255 65.86 1.06 -28.95
C SER A 255 66.23 0.82 -30.43
N HIS A 256 65.60 1.57 -31.37
CA HIS A 256 66.14 2.26 -32.56
C HIS A 256 64.95 2.78 -33.42
N GLU A 257 64.87 4.07 -33.79
CA GLU A 257 65.29 4.68 -35.10
C GLU A 257 64.58 4.10 -36.34
N SER A 258 64.11 4.85 -37.35
CA SER A 258 64.18 6.31 -37.66
C SER A 258 63.22 6.71 -38.81
N SER A 259 63.12 8.03 -39.12
CA SER A 259 62.64 8.64 -40.39
C SER A 259 61.12 8.63 -40.64
N GLU A 260 60.41 9.77 -40.52
CA GLU A 260 60.15 10.81 -41.56
C GLU A 260 59.35 10.29 -42.78
N THR A 261 58.20 10.90 -43.12
CA THR A 261 58.15 12.17 -43.87
C THR A 261 56.74 12.77 -43.89
N VAL A 262 56.65 14.08 -44.12
CA VAL A 262 55.40 14.85 -44.34
C VAL A 262 55.47 15.50 -45.72
N SER A 263 54.38 15.45 -46.50
CA SER A 263 53.99 16.48 -47.50
C SER A 263 52.66 16.12 -48.19
N GLU A 264 51.58 16.83 -47.84
CA GLU A 264 50.75 17.63 -48.76
C GLU A 264 49.99 18.70 -47.95
#